data_AF-A0A3M2K8B0-F1
#
_entry.id   AF-A0A3M2K8B0-F1
#
_cell.length_a   1.000
_cell.length_b   1.000
_cell.length_c   1.000
_cell.angle_alpha   90.00
_cell.angle_beta   90.00
_cell.angle_gamma   90.00
#
_symmetry.space_group_name_H-M   'P 1'
#
loop_
_entity.id
_entity.type
_entity.pdbx_description
1 polymer ?
#
loop_
_entity_poly.entity_id
_entity_poly.type
_entity_poly.pdbx_seq_one_letter_code
_entity_poly.pdbx_strand_id
1 'polypeptide(L)'
;MDRSRIPQFYKYSVLERLEVLKERGILSAEDFRALSSGNHLLDLTAADKMVENVIGVFSLPIGLGLNFLINGKDYVVPMVVEEPSIIAAVSSAAKTVRQAGGFTSRCTDPILIGQIQVVDIEHPSHAQKAILQNKEEILNLANSLHPR
;
A
#
# COMPACT_ATOMS: atom_id res chain seq x y z
N MET A 1 -23.19 -7.22 -1.27
CA MET A 1 -22.70 -8.37 -2.07
C MET A 1 -21.28 -8.67 -1.63
N ASP A 2 -21.00 -9.92 -1.26
CA ASP A 2 -19.67 -10.39 -0.80
C ASP A 2 -18.67 -10.35 -1.97
N ARG A 3 -17.96 -9.21 -2.12
CA ARG A 3 -17.04 -9.00 -3.25
C ARG A 3 -15.70 -9.69 -3.05
N SER A 4 -15.27 -9.89 -1.79
CA SER A 4 -13.95 -10.42 -1.44
C SER A 4 -13.86 -11.95 -1.47
N ARG A 5 -14.99 -12.66 -1.35
CA ARG A 5 -15.03 -14.12 -1.40
C ARG A 5 -15.22 -14.62 -2.83
N ILE A 6 -14.17 -15.20 -3.39
CA ILE A 6 -14.17 -15.84 -4.71
C ILE A 6 -13.82 -17.33 -4.51
N PRO A 7 -14.82 -18.23 -4.42
CA PRO A 7 -14.58 -19.64 -4.22
C PRO A 7 -13.70 -20.22 -5.33
N GLN A 8 -12.77 -21.11 -4.96
CA GLN A 8 -11.94 -21.86 -5.90
C GLN A 8 -11.08 -21.00 -6.86
N PHE A 9 -10.80 -19.74 -6.51
CA PHE A 9 -10.02 -18.80 -7.34
C PHE A 9 -8.64 -19.34 -7.78
N TYR A 10 -8.00 -20.15 -6.95
CA TYR A 10 -6.70 -20.78 -7.28
C TYR A 10 -6.79 -21.78 -8.45
N LYS A 11 -7.98 -22.33 -8.74
CA LYS A 11 -8.19 -23.26 -9.85
C LYS A 11 -8.31 -22.58 -11.21
N TYR A 12 -8.63 -21.29 -11.23
CA TYR A 12 -8.74 -20.50 -12.45
C TYR A 12 -7.35 -20.20 -13.03
N SER A 13 -7.28 -20.17 -14.36
CA SER A 13 -6.19 -19.57 -15.13
C SER A 13 -6.11 -18.06 -14.85
N VAL A 14 -5.00 -17.43 -15.26
CA VAL A 14 -4.82 -15.97 -15.07
C VAL A 14 -5.93 -15.17 -15.75
N LEU A 15 -6.33 -15.53 -16.97
CA LEU A 15 -7.38 -14.80 -17.70
C LEU A 15 -8.75 -14.95 -17.03
N GLU A 16 -9.14 -16.17 -16.64
CA GLU A 16 -10.40 -16.43 -15.92
C GLU A 16 -10.44 -15.66 -14.59
N ARG A 17 -9.30 -15.55 -13.88
CA ARG A 17 -9.21 -14.71 -12.67
C ARG A 17 -9.53 -13.25 -12.99
N LEU A 18 -8.96 -12.69 -14.06
CA LEU A 18 -9.22 -11.30 -14.47
C LEU A 18 -10.69 -11.09 -14.87
N GLU A 19 -11.29 -12.04 -15.58
CA GLU A 19 -12.70 -11.99 -16.00
C GLU A 19 -13.63 -11.94 -14.79
N VAL A 20 -13.43 -12.84 -13.82
CA VAL A 20 -14.20 -12.87 -12.57
C VAL A 20 -14.08 -11.54 -11.80
N LEU A 21 -12.90 -10.93 -11.78
CA LEU A 21 -12.70 -9.64 -11.12
C LEU A 21 -13.41 -8.50 -11.83
N LYS A 22 -13.41 -8.50 -13.17
CA LYS A 22 -14.15 -7.53 -13.99
C LYS A 22 -15.65 -7.68 -13.79
N GLU A 23 -16.19 -8.90 -13.86
CA GLU A 23 -17.62 -9.18 -13.66
C GLU A 23 -18.12 -8.75 -12.28
N ARG A 24 -17.26 -8.87 -11.26
CA ARG A 24 -17.55 -8.44 -9.89
C ARG A 24 -17.38 -6.93 -9.67
N GLY A 25 -16.97 -6.18 -10.69
CA GLY A 25 -16.70 -4.74 -10.61
C GLY A 25 -15.53 -4.40 -9.69
N ILE A 26 -14.57 -5.33 -9.53
CA ILE A 26 -13.31 -5.09 -8.82
C ILE A 26 -12.30 -4.44 -9.77
N LEU A 27 -12.30 -4.83 -11.03
CA LEU A 27 -11.50 -4.21 -12.09
C LEU A 27 -12.38 -3.37 -13.01
N SER A 28 -11.85 -2.23 -13.45
CA SER A 28 -12.43 -1.50 -14.57
C SER A 28 -12.17 -2.24 -15.88
N ALA A 29 -12.86 -1.86 -16.95
CA ALA A 29 -12.59 -2.39 -18.29
C ALA A 29 -11.19 -2.03 -18.79
N GLU A 30 -10.64 -0.89 -18.32
CA GLU A 30 -9.28 -0.44 -18.62
C GLU A 30 -8.24 -1.31 -17.91
N ASP A 31 -8.39 -1.51 -16.60
CA ASP A 31 -7.46 -2.34 -15.82
C ASP A 31 -7.45 -3.79 -16.31
N PHE A 32 -8.62 -4.34 -16.65
CA PHE A 32 -8.71 -5.67 -17.26
C PHE A 32 -7.88 -5.76 -18.54
N ARG A 33 -7.97 -4.76 -19.43
CA ARG A 33 -7.17 -4.73 -20.66
C ARG A 33 -5.68 -4.59 -20.37
N ALA A 34 -5.29 -3.73 -19.44
CA ALA A 34 -3.89 -3.54 -19.06
C ALA A 34 -3.27 -4.82 -18.46
N LEU A 35 -3.99 -5.50 -17.57
CA LEU A 35 -3.54 -6.74 -16.95
C LEU A 35 -3.49 -7.92 -17.93
N SER A 36 -4.50 -8.06 -18.80
CA SER A 36 -4.55 -9.16 -19.77
C SER A 36 -3.55 -9.01 -20.92
N SER A 37 -3.19 -7.79 -21.32
CA SER A 37 -2.24 -7.53 -22.41
C SER A 37 -0.78 -7.43 -21.96
N GLY A 38 -0.52 -7.33 -20.65
CA GLY A 38 0.82 -7.03 -20.13
C GLY A 38 1.16 -5.53 -20.10
N ASN A 39 0.30 -4.66 -20.62
CA ASN A 39 0.50 -3.19 -20.64
C ASN A 39 0.39 -2.51 -19.26
N HIS A 40 0.25 -3.29 -18.19
CA HIS A 40 0.29 -2.81 -16.80
C HIS A 40 1.72 -2.64 -16.27
N LEU A 41 2.73 -3.14 -16.99
CA LEU A 41 4.13 -2.99 -16.61
C LEU A 41 4.57 -1.53 -16.75
N LEU A 42 5.46 -1.10 -15.86
CA LEU A 42 6.08 0.22 -15.91
C LEU A 42 6.90 0.39 -17.20
N ASP A 43 6.64 1.45 -17.97
CA ASP A 43 7.40 1.73 -19.18
C ASP A 43 8.79 2.31 -18.86
N LEU A 44 9.74 2.15 -19.79
CA LEU A 44 11.13 2.59 -19.58
C LEU A 44 11.27 4.11 -19.44
N THR A 45 10.38 4.90 -20.07
CA THR A 45 10.45 6.37 -19.98
C THR A 45 9.99 6.86 -18.60
N ALA A 46 8.99 6.20 -18.02
CA ALA A 46 8.57 6.43 -16.66
C ALA A 46 9.63 5.95 -15.66
N ALA A 47 10.21 4.76 -15.89
CA ALA A 47 11.27 4.21 -15.04
C ALA A 47 12.50 5.14 -14.99
N ASP A 48 12.96 5.66 -16.14
CA ASP A 48 14.10 6.58 -16.24
C ASP A 48 13.89 7.92 -15.51
N LYS A 49 12.63 8.29 -15.24
CA LYS A 49 12.28 9.45 -14.41
C LYS A 49 12.18 9.13 -12.93
N MET A 50 12.10 7.86 -12.55
CA MET A 50 11.93 7.43 -11.15
C MET A 50 13.26 7.29 -10.43
N VAL A 51 14.30 6.79 -11.11
CA VAL A 51 15.63 6.55 -10.53
C VAL A 51 16.72 6.80 -11.57
N GLU A 52 17.96 6.99 -11.12
CA GLU A 52 19.10 7.19 -12.00
C GLU A 52 19.60 5.89 -12.65
N ASN A 53 20.25 6.00 -13.82
CA ASN A 53 20.96 4.91 -14.52
C ASN A 53 20.08 3.69 -14.88
N VAL A 54 18.84 3.92 -15.31
CA VAL A 54 17.92 2.85 -15.69
C VAL A 54 18.36 2.15 -16.97
N ILE A 55 18.41 0.82 -16.92
CA ILE A 55 18.68 -0.06 -18.09
C ILE A 55 17.57 -1.08 -18.35
N GLY A 56 16.51 -1.08 -17.52
CA GLY A 56 15.43 -2.06 -17.60
C GLY A 56 14.48 -1.98 -16.40
N VAL A 57 13.42 -2.79 -16.46
CA VAL A 57 12.44 -2.95 -15.37
C VAL A 57 12.44 -4.40 -14.93
N PHE A 58 12.48 -4.62 -13.62
CA PHE A 58 12.33 -5.93 -13.00
C PHE A 58 10.86 -6.15 -12.58
N SER A 59 10.34 -7.36 -12.81
CA SER A 59 8.95 -7.70 -12.50
C SER A 59 8.85 -8.82 -11.47
N LEU A 60 7.84 -8.74 -10.61
CA LEU A 60 7.48 -9.76 -9.62
C LEU A 60 6.03 -10.22 -9.82
N PRO A 61 5.69 -11.47 -9.45
CA PRO A 61 4.31 -11.95 -9.54
C PRO A 61 3.36 -11.11 -8.70
N ILE A 62 2.22 -10.73 -9.31
CA ILE A 62 1.09 -10.13 -8.61
C ILE A 62 -0.01 -11.16 -8.40
N GLY A 63 -0.55 -11.21 -7.18
CA GLY A 63 -1.71 -12.01 -6.84
C GLY A 63 -2.61 -11.29 -5.85
N LEU A 64 -3.63 -11.98 -5.34
CA LEU A 64 -4.69 -11.39 -4.53
C LEU A 64 -4.91 -12.16 -3.23
N GLY A 65 -4.80 -11.44 -2.11
CA GLY A 65 -5.31 -11.85 -0.81
C GLY A 65 -6.84 -11.74 -0.78
N LEU A 66 -7.53 -12.86 -0.64
CA LEU A 66 -9.00 -12.93 -0.66
C LEU A 66 -9.60 -13.06 0.74
N ASN A 67 -10.92 -12.90 0.81
CA ASN A 67 -11.77 -13.10 2.00
C ASN A 67 -11.63 -12.05 3.14
N PHE A 68 -10.88 -10.97 2.93
CA PHE A 68 -10.72 -9.95 3.96
C PHE A 68 -12.03 -9.23 4.25
N LEU A 69 -12.43 -9.27 5.52
CA LEU A 69 -13.47 -8.42 6.11
C LEU A 69 -12.78 -7.52 7.13
N ILE A 70 -12.73 -6.22 6.89
CA ILE A 70 -12.08 -5.27 7.80
C ILE A 70 -13.08 -4.17 8.14
N ASN A 71 -13.38 -3.99 9.42
CA ASN A 71 -14.37 -3.03 9.90
C ASN A 71 -15.74 -3.16 9.18
N GLY A 72 -16.17 -4.41 8.94
CA GLY A 72 -17.44 -4.69 8.25
C GLY A 72 -17.43 -4.49 6.73
N LYS A 73 -16.28 -4.14 6.12
CA LYS A 73 -16.14 -3.94 4.68
C LYS A 73 -15.27 -5.01 4.03
N ASP A 74 -15.70 -5.47 2.87
CA ASP A 74 -15.00 -6.44 2.03
C ASP A 74 -13.80 -5.82 1.30
N TYR A 75 -12.66 -6.50 1.34
CA TYR A 75 -11.46 -6.11 0.60
C TYR A 75 -10.87 -7.30 -0.18
N VAL A 76 -10.41 -7.00 -1.39
CA VAL A 76 -9.51 -7.86 -2.17
C VAL A 76 -8.15 -7.15 -2.17
N VAL A 77 -7.14 -7.80 -1.60
CA VAL A 77 -5.85 -7.17 -1.29
C VAL A 77 -4.83 -7.53 -2.36
N PRO A 78 -4.31 -6.59 -3.17
CA PRO A 78 -3.22 -6.88 -4.09
C PRO A 78 -1.93 -7.19 -3.33
N MET A 79 -1.21 -8.22 -3.77
CA MET A 79 0.03 -8.69 -3.17
C MET A 79 1.06 -8.95 -4.26
N VAL A 80 2.29 -8.47 -4.07
CA VAL A 80 3.43 -8.71 -4.97
C VAL A 80 4.49 -9.47 -4.18
N VAL A 81 4.75 -10.72 -4.55
CA VAL A 81 5.66 -11.61 -3.83
C VAL A 81 6.08 -12.79 -4.70
N GLU A 82 7.32 -13.25 -4.58
CA GLU A 82 7.88 -14.39 -5.29
C GLU A 82 7.71 -15.72 -4.54
N GLU A 83 7.60 -15.66 -3.22
CA GLU A 83 7.55 -16.86 -2.38
C GLU A 83 6.20 -17.60 -2.55
N PRO A 84 6.23 -18.91 -2.88
CA PRO A 84 5.02 -19.70 -3.00
C PRO A 84 4.27 -19.78 -1.66
N SER A 85 2.99 -20.13 -1.71
CA SER A 85 2.11 -20.33 -0.55
C SER A 85 1.70 -19.08 0.24
N ILE A 86 2.45 -17.97 0.23
CA ILE A 86 2.12 -16.75 1.01
C ILE A 86 0.68 -16.27 0.74
N ILE A 87 0.34 -16.04 -0.53
CA ILE A 87 -0.98 -15.54 -0.93
C ILE A 87 -2.09 -16.52 -0.53
N ALA A 88 -1.83 -17.81 -0.65
CA ALA A 88 -2.78 -18.86 -0.28
C ALA A 88 -2.99 -18.93 1.24
N ALA A 89 -1.91 -18.88 2.02
CA ALA A 89 -1.94 -18.90 3.47
C ALA A 89 -2.68 -17.68 4.03
N VAL A 90 -2.36 -16.48 3.55
CA VAL A 90 -3.03 -15.23 3.96
C VAL A 90 -4.52 -15.25 3.61
N SER A 91 -4.87 -15.70 2.40
CA SER A 91 -6.27 -15.84 1.99
C SER A 91 -7.05 -16.86 2.82
N SER A 92 -6.40 -17.96 3.22
CA SER A 92 -6.99 -18.99 4.07
C SER A 92 -7.19 -18.47 5.51
N ALA A 93 -6.19 -17.80 6.07
CA ALA A 93 -6.29 -17.19 7.39
C ALA A 93 -7.40 -16.13 7.44
N ALA A 94 -7.47 -15.24 6.44
CA ALA A 94 -8.53 -14.25 6.32
C ALA A 94 -9.93 -14.90 6.25
N LYS A 95 -10.06 -16.02 5.53
CA LYS A 95 -11.33 -16.79 5.49
C LYS A 95 -11.73 -17.30 6.87
N THR A 96 -10.79 -17.86 7.63
CA THR A 96 -11.04 -18.34 9.00
C THR A 96 -11.44 -17.18 9.93
N VAL A 97 -10.70 -16.07 9.93
CA VAL A 97 -11.01 -14.90 10.77
C VAL A 97 -12.36 -14.28 10.39
N ARG A 98 -12.70 -14.26 9.09
CA ARG A 98 -14.02 -13.79 8.63
C ARG A 98 -15.17 -14.59 9.25
N GLN A 99 -15.02 -15.90 9.43
CA GLN A 99 -16.05 -16.72 10.10
C GLN A 99 -16.28 -16.32 11.56
N ALA A 100 -15.28 -15.70 12.20
CA ALA A 100 -15.36 -15.14 13.55
C ALA A 100 -15.76 -13.65 13.58
N GLY A 101 -16.20 -13.07 12.45
CA GLY A 101 -16.64 -11.66 12.38
C GLY A 101 -15.68 -10.71 11.66
N GLY A 102 -14.52 -11.21 11.19
CA GLY A 102 -13.54 -10.40 10.47
C GLY A 102 -12.57 -9.64 11.37
N PHE A 103 -11.76 -8.79 10.76
CA PHE A 103 -10.79 -7.95 11.45
C PHE A 103 -11.41 -6.62 11.87
N THR A 104 -11.00 -6.13 13.03
CA THR A 104 -11.25 -4.75 13.48
C THR A 104 -9.93 -3.99 13.53
N SER A 105 -9.86 -2.83 12.89
CA SER A 105 -8.65 -1.98 12.87
C SER A 105 -8.97 -0.52 13.14
N ARG A 106 -8.03 0.19 13.76
CA ARG A 106 -8.06 1.64 14.00
C ARG A 106 -6.66 2.20 13.71
N CYS A 107 -6.57 3.45 13.31
CA CYS A 107 -5.31 4.16 13.11
C CYS A 107 -5.30 5.46 13.91
N THR A 108 -4.10 5.91 14.28
CA THR A 108 -3.86 7.26 14.78
C THR A 108 -3.74 8.23 13.62
N ASP A 109 -3.62 9.53 13.91
CA ASP A 109 -3.37 10.54 12.89
C ASP A 109 -2.06 10.24 12.12
N PRO A 110 -2.00 10.54 10.81
CA PRO A 110 -0.85 10.26 9.95
C PRO A 110 0.29 11.28 10.19
N ILE A 111 0.84 11.27 11.40
CA ILE A 111 1.91 12.19 11.81
C ILE A 111 3.27 11.57 11.46
N LEU A 112 4.07 12.30 10.68
CA LEU A 112 5.45 11.95 10.36
C LEU A 112 6.43 12.73 11.25
N ILE A 113 7.60 12.15 11.51
CA ILE A 113 8.67 12.76 12.30
C ILE A 113 9.81 13.14 11.36
N GLY A 114 10.06 14.44 11.23
CA GLY A 114 11.32 14.97 10.69
C GLY A 114 12.30 15.27 11.82
N GLN A 115 13.59 15.03 11.61
CA GLN A 115 14.63 15.25 12.62
C GLN A 115 15.66 16.25 12.09
N ILE A 116 16.02 17.21 12.95
CA ILE A 116 17.11 18.17 12.71
C ILE A 116 18.16 17.93 13.78
N GLN A 117 19.35 17.51 13.36
CA GLN A 117 20.48 17.35 14.26
C GLN A 117 21.23 18.67 14.38
N VAL A 118 21.39 19.14 15.62
CA VAL A 118 22.21 20.31 15.94
C VAL A 118 23.43 19.81 16.72
N VAL A 119 24.62 20.14 16.24
CA VAL A 119 25.91 19.72 16.81
C VAL A 119 26.66 20.92 17.41
N ASP A 120 27.76 20.65 18.11
CA ASP A 120 28.66 21.66 18.70
C ASP A 120 27.98 22.67 19.65
N ILE A 121 27.05 22.17 20.46
CA ILE A 121 26.34 22.97 21.47
C ILE A 121 27.04 22.81 22.82
N GLU A 122 27.63 23.90 23.31
CA GLU A 122 28.31 23.97 24.62
C GLU A 122 27.37 23.68 25.80
N HIS A 123 26.12 24.12 25.71
CA HIS A 123 25.09 23.92 26.75
C HIS A 123 23.78 23.36 26.19
N PRO A 124 23.68 22.04 25.94
CA PRO A 124 22.52 21.42 25.29
C PRO A 124 21.19 21.69 26.01
N SER A 125 21.19 21.71 27.35
CA SER A 125 19.99 21.97 28.14
C SER A 125 19.46 23.39 27.96
N HIS A 126 20.32 24.38 27.73
CA HIS A 126 19.89 25.75 27.43
C HIS A 126 19.29 25.84 26.02
N ALA A 127 19.95 25.22 25.03
CA ALA A 127 19.44 25.17 23.66
C ALA A 127 18.08 24.46 23.58
N GLN A 128 17.90 23.35 24.28
CA GLN A 128 16.62 22.65 24.37
C GLN A 128 15.51 23.56 24.94
N LYS A 129 15.79 24.27 26.04
CA LYS A 129 14.83 25.21 26.63
C LYS A 129 14.46 26.32 25.64
N ALA A 130 15.44 26.88 24.94
CA ALA A 130 15.20 27.91 23.93
C ALA A 130 14.32 27.40 22.77
N ILE A 131 14.56 26.18 22.28
CA ILE A 131 13.72 25.56 21.24
C ILE A 131 12.28 25.38 21.73
N LEU A 132 12.10 24.85 22.95
CA LEU A 132 10.76 24.64 23.50
C LEU A 132 10.00 25.94 23.76
N GLN A 133 10.70 27.01 24.17
CA GLN A 133 10.12 28.34 24.35
C GLN A 133 9.64 28.97 23.03
N ASN A 134 10.32 28.67 21.92
CA ASN A 134 9.98 29.20 20.59
C ASN A 134 9.24 28.18 19.70
N LYS A 135 8.64 27.14 20.30
CA LYS A 135 7.99 26.03 19.59
C LYS A 135 6.96 26.51 18.56
N GLU A 136 6.06 27.42 18.95
CA GLU A 136 4.98 27.90 18.07
C GLU A 136 5.52 28.66 16.86
N GLU A 137 6.56 29.46 17.05
CA GLU A 137 7.22 30.18 15.95
C GLU A 137 7.86 29.19 14.96
N ILE A 138 8.57 28.18 15.47
CA ILE A 138 9.19 27.13 14.65
C ILE A 138 8.13 26.36 13.86
N LEU A 139 7.01 25.98 14.51
CA LEU A 139 5.91 25.29 13.84
C LEU A 139 5.24 26.15 12.77
N ASN A 140 4.99 27.43 13.05
CA ASN A 140 4.38 28.34 12.10
C ASN A 140 5.28 28.57 10.88
N LEU A 141 6.58 28.73 11.10
CA LEU A 141 7.56 28.83 10.01
C LEU A 141 7.56 27.56 9.16
N ALA A 142 7.63 26.38 9.77
CA ALA A 142 7.57 25.11 9.05
C ALA A 142 6.28 24.98 8.20
N ASN A 143 5.13 25.33 8.78
CA ASN A 143 3.84 25.28 8.08
C ASN A 143 3.74 26.30 6.93
N SER A 144 4.39 27.46 7.04
CA SER A 144 4.39 28.49 5.99
C SER A 144 5.17 28.10 4.74
N LEU A 145 6.12 27.16 4.86
CA LEU A 145 6.98 26.72 3.76
C LEU A 145 6.39 25.57 2.95
N HIS A 146 5.28 24.98 3.40
CA HIS A 146 4.58 23.94 2.66
C HIS A 146 3.43 24.55 1.84
N PRO A 147 3.50 24.57 0.50
CA PRO A 147 2.36 24.96 -0.32
C PRO A 147 1.18 24.03 -0.04
N ARG A 148 -0.04 24.57 -0.07
CA ARG A 148 -1.27 23.76 -0.04
C ARG A 148 -1.49 23.06 -1.38
#